data_AF-A0CTG5-F1
#
_entry.id   AF-A0CTG5-F1
#
_cell.length_a   1.000
_cell.length_b   1.000
_cell.length_c   1.000
_cell.angle_alpha   90.00
_cell.angle_beta   90.00
_cell.angle_gamma   90.00
#
_symmetry.space_group_name_H-M   'P 1'
#
loop_
_entity.id
_entity.type
_entity.pdbx_description
1 polymer ?
#
loop_
_entity_poly.entity_id
_entity_poly.type
_entity_poly.pdbx_seq_one_letter_code
_entity_poly.pdbx_strand_id
1 'polypeptide(L)'
;MQLSESKAILFNKLFERDVCIRCILRLFKITDISTYRETQQFIQLLFDVGKMIGNENKLVEEYDFLFYKRKAEILDSDVQPLTCHSSLKDQFIKNPFHTFDKINKCLVCHGILQCVDDSKFIGILVDEIQKKQYQFEAFKFQVKTPIGCQIRQIIIVNQCISEIGQIDPLYEYIRTPNFATDIKICVKWIMCGLLSESLKVPSDANDDRFQICLNFENIGDDVKQFEQFKKIISDIDDQQWEEKITKKLKMNDPQLKAETHNRLLQKKNQQSQPFLPTQNNLEKISKLTNAQISSYKIVNVNYPVKLEVSTSYQNIFIKGNYIKLGRYISQTPWIIDGNKIYEDSIEDLVSAEACKIFKPSSVKFHSGGREDIDVRMLGNGRPFAIELVDPHQGVLNQTQEILSQIESKINSQNVVKVTPLTYTDTNIFGDLKNSETNKVKAYCCVVECKNAVNADLLEQANQIKDLVIKQKTPIRVLHRRTQMVRDKIIHSLLIKKINEKWLLVYVLSSAGTYIKEFIHSDLDRTVPNLCSLLQNECDIYQLDVIKLYEKINEAVIIDFKNLDIECGCKI
;
A
#
# COMPACT_ATOMS: atom_id res chain seq x y z
N MET A 1 -36.62 4.15 22.92
CA MET A 1 -35.54 4.88 23.63
C MET A 1 -36.12 5.45 24.92
N GLN A 2 -35.53 5.21 26.10
CA GLN A 2 -35.94 5.97 27.30
C GLN A 2 -35.33 7.38 27.20
N LEU A 3 -36.09 8.31 26.64
CA LEU A 3 -35.77 9.74 26.61
C LEU A 3 -36.02 10.34 27.98
N SER A 4 -35.03 11.02 28.55
CA SER A 4 -35.26 11.98 29.64
C SER A 4 -35.61 13.34 29.05
N GLU A 5 -36.22 14.22 29.85
CA GLU A 5 -36.56 15.58 29.45
C GLU A 5 -35.34 16.34 28.91
N SER A 6 -34.19 16.23 29.58
CA SER A 6 -32.92 16.82 29.14
C SER A 6 -32.45 16.29 27.77
N LYS A 7 -32.66 14.99 27.47
CA LYS A 7 -32.37 14.45 26.14
C LYS A 7 -33.32 15.02 25.08
N ALA A 8 -34.61 15.18 25.41
CA ALA A 8 -35.60 15.73 24.50
C ALA A 8 -35.31 17.21 24.16
N ILE A 9 -34.94 18.02 25.16
CA ILE A 9 -34.56 19.44 24.97
C ILE A 9 -33.35 19.55 24.03
N LEU A 10 -32.28 18.80 24.29
CA LEU A 10 -31.08 18.82 23.45
C LEU A 10 -31.35 18.24 22.05
N PHE A 11 -32.17 17.18 21.95
CA PHE A 11 -32.61 16.64 20.66
C PHE A 11 -33.27 17.72 19.83
N ASN A 12 -34.25 18.44 20.39
CA ASN A 12 -34.97 19.51 19.70
C ASN A 12 -34.01 20.61 19.20
N LYS A 13 -33.10 21.07 20.06
CA LYS A 13 -32.10 22.11 19.70
C LYS A 13 -31.15 21.69 18.59
N LEU A 14 -30.77 20.41 18.54
CA LEU A 14 -29.95 19.87 17.46
C LEU A 14 -30.76 19.74 16.17
N PHE A 15 -32.00 19.27 16.26
CA PHE A 15 -32.89 19.09 15.12
C PHE A 15 -33.25 20.43 14.45
N GLU A 16 -33.57 21.47 15.23
CA GLU A 16 -33.80 22.85 14.76
C GLU A 16 -32.60 23.47 14.00
N ARG A 17 -31.40 22.89 14.16
CA ARG A 17 -30.16 23.31 13.47
C ARG A 17 -29.75 22.36 12.36
N ASP A 18 -30.72 21.66 11.78
CA ASP A 18 -30.52 20.74 10.68
C ASP A 18 -29.55 19.60 11.02
N VAL A 19 -29.42 19.18 12.29
CA VAL A 19 -28.70 17.95 12.61
C VAL A 19 -29.65 16.77 12.36
N CYS A 20 -29.30 15.90 11.41
CA CYS A 20 -30.17 14.76 11.09
C CYS A 20 -30.32 13.79 12.26
N ILE A 21 -31.45 13.08 12.32
CA ILE A 21 -31.80 12.17 13.42
C ILE A 21 -30.70 11.15 13.68
N ARG A 22 -30.11 10.54 12.64
CA ARG A 22 -28.99 9.59 12.78
C ARG A 22 -27.74 10.22 13.43
N CYS A 23 -27.45 11.49 13.17
CA CYS A 23 -26.39 12.21 13.88
C CYS A 23 -26.74 12.46 15.35
N ILE A 24 -28.01 12.74 15.67
CA ILE A 24 -28.46 12.90 17.06
C ILE A 24 -28.41 11.57 17.80
N LEU A 25 -28.82 10.45 17.18
CA LEU A 25 -28.70 9.11 17.75
C LEU A 25 -27.24 8.74 18.06
N ARG A 26 -26.29 9.08 17.17
CA ARG A 26 -24.84 8.94 17.44
C ARG A 26 -24.41 9.73 18.65
N LEU A 27 -24.87 10.98 18.76
CA LEU A 27 -24.56 11.87 19.87
C LEU A 27 -25.10 11.35 21.19
N PHE A 28 -26.16 10.54 21.20
CA PHE A 28 -26.70 9.90 22.40
C PHE A 28 -26.19 8.47 22.62
N LYS A 29 -25.19 8.01 21.85
CA LYS A 29 -24.67 6.63 21.89
C LYS A 29 -25.76 5.56 21.80
N ILE A 30 -26.78 5.78 20.98
CA ILE A 30 -27.73 4.72 20.68
C ILE A 30 -27.04 3.71 19.77
N THR A 31 -26.89 2.48 20.25
CA THR A 31 -26.17 1.39 19.55
C THR A 31 -27.11 0.36 18.92
N ASP A 32 -28.42 0.47 19.16
CA ASP A 32 -29.40 -0.37 18.47
C ASP A 32 -29.43 0.00 16.98
N ILE A 33 -29.00 -0.94 16.14
CA ILE A 33 -28.86 -0.76 14.70
C ILE A 33 -30.22 -0.60 14.02
N SER A 34 -31.28 -1.23 14.55
CA SER A 34 -32.62 -1.17 13.96
C SER A 34 -33.11 0.27 13.87
N THR A 35 -32.82 1.07 14.90
CA THR A 35 -33.17 2.50 14.98
C THR A 35 -32.50 3.34 13.91
N TYR A 36 -31.36 2.92 13.33
CA TYR A 36 -30.73 3.65 12.24
C TYR A 36 -31.32 3.32 10.86
N ARG A 37 -32.05 2.21 10.74
CA ARG A 37 -32.56 1.68 9.46
C ARG A 37 -34.06 1.94 9.25
N GLU A 38 -34.84 2.02 10.32
CA GLU A 38 -36.31 2.08 10.23
C GLU A 38 -36.86 3.51 10.32
N THR A 39 -37.40 4.03 9.21
CA THR A 39 -38.00 5.39 9.18
C THR A 39 -39.17 5.55 10.13
N GLN A 40 -39.96 4.50 10.37
CA GLN A 40 -41.07 4.52 11.35
C GLN A 40 -40.57 4.79 12.79
N GLN A 41 -39.39 4.27 13.15
CA GLN A 41 -38.80 4.54 14.46
C GLN A 41 -38.38 6.02 14.59
N PHE A 42 -38.01 6.69 13.49
CA PHE A 42 -37.74 8.13 13.51
C PHE A 42 -38.99 8.96 13.79
N ILE A 43 -40.12 8.61 13.16
CA ILE A 43 -41.39 9.31 13.37
C ILE A 43 -41.85 9.16 14.82
N GLN A 44 -41.84 7.93 15.35
CA GLN A 44 -42.18 7.69 16.75
C GLN A 44 -41.26 8.46 17.70
N LEU A 45 -39.95 8.49 17.41
CA LEU A 45 -38.98 9.22 18.21
C LEU A 45 -39.26 10.73 18.22
N LEU A 46 -39.58 11.32 17.07
CA LEU A 46 -39.92 12.74 16.96
C LEU A 46 -41.20 13.07 17.71
N PHE A 47 -42.20 12.20 17.64
CA PHE A 47 -43.45 12.34 18.39
C PHE A 47 -43.20 12.30 19.90
N ASP A 48 -42.42 11.32 20.38
CA ASP A 48 -42.07 11.18 21.80
C ASP A 48 -41.31 12.43 22.30
N VAL A 49 -40.33 12.92 21.53
CA VAL A 49 -39.60 14.15 21.86
C VAL A 49 -40.55 15.35 21.88
N GLY A 50 -41.41 15.50 20.87
CA GLY A 50 -42.40 16.56 20.75
C GLY A 50 -43.32 16.62 21.97
N LYS A 51 -43.81 15.46 22.43
CA LYS A 51 -44.63 15.34 23.63
C LYS A 51 -43.92 15.82 24.89
N MET A 52 -42.64 15.46 25.05
CA MET A 52 -41.87 15.85 26.24
C MET A 52 -41.57 17.34 26.29
N ILE A 53 -41.46 18.02 25.15
CA ILE A 53 -41.18 19.47 25.07
C ILE A 53 -42.45 20.33 24.90
N GLY A 54 -43.65 19.72 24.99
CA GLY A 54 -44.93 20.42 24.87
C GLY A 54 -45.30 20.84 23.45
N ASN A 55 -44.81 20.13 22.42
CA ASN A 55 -45.03 20.43 21.01
C ASN A 55 -45.21 19.14 20.17
N GLU A 56 -46.27 18.39 20.46
CA GLU A 56 -46.49 16.98 20.06
C GLU A 56 -46.36 16.70 18.55
N ASN A 57 -46.90 17.56 17.68
CA ASN A 57 -46.97 17.28 16.24
C ASN A 57 -45.95 18.06 15.39
N LYS A 58 -45.39 19.17 15.90
CA LYS A 58 -44.55 20.07 15.10
C LYS A 58 -43.33 19.37 14.51
N LEU A 59 -42.63 18.56 15.30
CA LEU A 59 -41.41 17.88 14.85
C LEU A 59 -41.68 16.81 13.80
N VAL A 60 -42.83 16.13 13.90
CA VAL A 60 -43.26 15.13 12.92
C VAL A 60 -43.66 15.82 11.62
N GLU A 61 -44.44 16.91 11.69
CA GLU A 61 -44.83 17.70 10.52
C GLU A 61 -43.62 18.31 9.78
N GLU A 62 -42.66 18.85 10.52
CA GLU A 62 -41.39 19.35 9.96
C GLU A 62 -40.59 18.24 9.28
N TYR A 63 -40.51 17.06 9.91
CA TYR A 63 -39.83 15.90 9.34
C TYR A 63 -40.52 15.36 8.10
N ASP A 64 -41.85 15.18 8.13
CA ASP A 64 -42.64 14.69 7.01
C ASP A 64 -42.58 15.65 5.82
N PHE A 65 -42.71 16.96 6.08
CA PHE A 65 -42.51 17.98 5.04
C PHE A 65 -41.12 17.85 4.39
N LEU A 66 -40.07 17.74 5.20
CA LEU A 66 -38.70 17.54 4.72
C LEU A 66 -38.54 16.21 3.97
N PHE A 67 -39.19 15.13 4.43
CA PHE A 67 -39.12 13.79 3.84
C PHE A 67 -39.83 13.74 2.48
N TYR A 68 -41.05 14.26 2.38
CA TYR A 68 -41.81 14.30 1.12
C TYR A 68 -41.17 15.26 0.11
N LYS A 69 -40.64 16.41 0.56
CA LYS A 69 -39.85 17.30 -0.31
C LYS A 69 -38.62 16.59 -0.87
N ARG A 70 -37.88 15.83 -0.03
CA ARG A 70 -36.76 14.98 -0.50
C ARG A 70 -37.19 13.96 -1.54
N LYS A 71 -38.27 13.23 -1.27
CA LYS A 71 -38.73 12.16 -2.15
C LYS A 71 -39.16 12.70 -3.52
N ALA A 72 -39.89 13.82 -3.56
CA ALA A 72 -40.34 14.46 -4.78
C ALA A 72 -39.19 14.96 -5.67
N GLU A 73 -38.18 15.62 -5.08
CA GLU A 73 -37.03 16.13 -5.85
C GLU A 73 -36.10 15.00 -6.36
N ILE A 74 -36.05 13.85 -5.66
CA ILE A 74 -35.36 12.61 -6.12
C ILE A 74 -36.07 11.93 -7.30
N LEU A 75 -37.38 12.15 -7.43
CA LEU A 75 -38.20 11.62 -8.52
C LEU A 75 -38.13 12.51 -9.77
N ASP A 76 -38.05 13.84 -9.60
CA ASP A 76 -37.96 14.83 -10.67
C ASP A 76 -36.54 15.09 -11.20
N SER A 77 -35.50 14.64 -10.50
CA SER A 77 -34.13 14.73 -11.02
C SER A 77 -33.90 13.64 -12.07
N ASP A 78 -33.82 14.03 -13.35
CA ASP A 78 -32.99 13.30 -14.30
C ASP A 78 -31.58 13.25 -13.70
N VAL A 79 -31.17 12.08 -13.21
CA VAL A 79 -29.81 11.88 -12.69
C VAL A 79 -28.85 11.86 -13.89
N GLN A 80 -28.60 13.05 -14.44
CA GLN A 80 -27.55 13.29 -15.42
C GLN A 80 -26.20 13.18 -14.71
N PRO A 81 -25.23 12.42 -15.24
CA PRO A 81 -23.86 12.45 -14.74
C PRO A 81 -23.33 13.89 -14.84
N LEU A 82 -23.05 14.53 -13.72
CA LEU A 82 -22.29 15.77 -13.76
C LEU A 82 -20.84 15.44 -14.12
N THR A 83 -20.54 15.74 -15.38
CA THR A 83 -19.22 15.74 -15.97
C THR A 83 -18.51 17.06 -15.63
N CYS A 84 -17.26 16.91 -15.19
CA CYS A 84 -16.08 17.76 -15.42
C CYS A 84 -16.18 19.30 -15.41
N HIS A 85 -15.32 19.93 -14.62
CA HIS A 85 -14.48 21.01 -15.15
C HIS A 85 -13.19 20.39 -15.75
N SER A 86 -13.28 20.15 -17.07
CA SER A 86 -12.26 20.26 -18.13
C SER A 86 -10.78 19.86 -17.97
N SER A 87 -10.36 18.98 -17.06
CA SER A 87 -8.97 18.43 -17.18
C SER A 87 -8.70 16.99 -16.73
N LEU A 88 -9.69 16.25 -16.23
CA LEU A 88 -9.48 14.87 -15.78
C LEU A 88 -10.61 13.98 -16.30
N LYS A 89 -10.42 13.45 -17.52
CA LYS A 89 -11.18 12.30 -18.01
C LYS A 89 -10.65 11.07 -17.27
N ASP A 90 -11.58 10.21 -16.89
CA ASP A 90 -11.42 8.87 -16.33
C ASP A 90 -11.52 8.74 -14.79
N GLN A 91 -12.43 7.84 -14.36
CA GLN A 91 -12.56 7.22 -13.03
C GLN A 91 -13.48 7.84 -11.96
N PHE A 92 -14.71 8.29 -12.28
CA PHE A 92 -15.68 8.65 -11.23
C PHE A 92 -17.06 8.04 -11.43
N ILE A 93 -17.57 7.43 -10.36
CA ILE A 93 -18.93 6.93 -10.23
C ILE A 93 -19.88 8.11 -10.09
N LYS A 94 -21.02 8.04 -10.78
CA LYS A 94 -22.11 9.04 -10.69
C LYS A 94 -22.49 9.25 -9.24
N ASN A 95 -22.22 10.47 -8.75
CA ASN A 95 -22.49 10.86 -7.38
C ASN A 95 -24.00 11.16 -7.19
N PRO A 96 -24.74 10.42 -6.34
CA PRO A 96 -26.13 10.71 -6.01
C PRO A 96 -26.31 11.87 -5.01
N PHE A 97 -25.23 12.50 -4.53
CA PHE A 97 -25.26 13.64 -3.62
C PHE A 97 -25.77 14.95 -4.27
N HIS A 98 -25.95 15.02 -5.59
CA HIS A 98 -26.40 16.25 -6.27
C HIS A 98 -27.89 16.57 -6.09
N THR A 99 -28.74 15.60 -5.74
CA THR A 99 -30.17 15.87 -5.50
C THR A 99 -30.44 16.58 -4.18
N PHE A 100 -29.41 16.80 -3.35
CA PHE A 100 -29.53 17.42 -2.04
C PHE A 100 -29.02 18.87 -1.98
N ASP A 101 -28.66 19.48 -3.12
CA ASP A 101 -28.21 20.88 -3.16
C ASP A 101 -29.32 21.91 -2.83
N LYS A 102 -30.59 21.48 -2.71
CA LYS A 102 -31.74 22.34 -2.35
C LYS A 102 -32.46 22.00 -1.03
N ILE A 103 -31.97 21.03 -0.27
CA ILE A 103 -32.60 20.53 0.97
C ILE A 103 -31.59 20.58 2.12
N ASN A 104 -32.03 21.04 3.31
CA ASN A 104 -31.23 21.15 4.54
C ASN A 104 -30.29 19.96 4.77
N LYS A 105 -29.03 20.15 4.35
CA LYS A 105 -27.93 19.20 4.52
C LYS A 105 -27.61 19.12 6.00
N CYS A 106 -27.38 17.90 6.50
CA CYS A 106 -27.04 17.75 7.91
C CYS A 106 -25.80 18.59 8.26
N LEU A 107 -25.92 19.49 9.23
CA LEU A 107 -24.83 20.40 9.58
C LEU A 107 -23.57 19.68 10.11
N VAL A 108 -23.73 18.42 10.56
CA VAL A 108 -22.64 17.58 11.09
C VAL A 108 -22.06 16.63 10.05
N CYS A 109 -22.91 15.82 9.40
CA CYS A 109 -22.44 14.78 8.45
C CYS A 109 -22.57 15.16 6.98
N HIS A 110 -23.10 16.35 6.67
CA HIS A 110 -23.24 16.88 5.31
C HIS A 110 -23.99 15.95 4.34
N GLY A 111 -24.99 15.23 4.85
CA GLY A 111 -25.78 14.31 4.03
C GLY A 111 -25.31 12.86 4.03
N ILE A 112 -24.10 12.55 4.54
CA ILE A 112 -23.59 11.16 4.54
C ILE A 112 -24.60 10.20 5.18
N LEU A 113 -25.12 10.50 6.37
CA LEU A 113 -26.08 9.61 7.03
C LEU A 113 -27.52 9.78 6.53
N GLN A 114 -27.82 10.72 5.63
CA GLN A 114 -29.18 10.96 5.16
C GLN A 114 -29.59 10.09 3.96
N CYS A 115 -28.62 9.52 3.22
CA CYS A 115 -28.88 8.81 1.96
C CYS A 115 -28.35 7.37 1.91
N VAL A 116 -27.64 6.90 2.94
CA VAL A 116 -26.94 5.60 2.93
C VAL A 116 -27.85 4.37 2.90
N ASP A 117 -29.15 4.55 3.12
CA ASP A 117 -30.20 3.55 3.02
C ASP A 117 -31.07 3.69 1.75
N ASP A 118 -30.77 4.65 0.87
CA ASP A 118 -31.53 4.86 -0.35
C ASP A 118 -31.28 3.72 -1.37
N SER A 119 -32.36 3.13 -1.88
CA SER A 119 -32.26 1.98 -2.77
C SER A 119 -31.65 2.30 -4.13
N LYS A 120 -31.87 3.52 -4.66
CA LYS A 120 -31.21 3.95 -5.91
C LYS A 120 -29.72 4.14 -5.69
N PHE A 121 -29.32 4.72 -4.55
CA PHE A 121 -27.91 4.86 -4.18
C PHE A 121 -27.21 3.50 -4.07
N ILE A 122 -27.82 2.55 -3.36
CA ILE A 122 -27.29 1.18 -3.25
C ILE A 122 -27.18 0.53 -4.63
N GLY A 123 -28.19 0.68 -5.49
CA GLY A 123 -28.16 0.17 -6.87
C GLY A 123 -26.98 0.70 -7.68
N ILE A 124 -26.74 2.03 -7.64
CA ILE A 124 -25.59 2.65 -8.33
C ILE A 124 -24.26 2.09 -7.81
N LEU A 125 -24.11 1.92 -6.49
CA LEU A 125 -22.89 1.36 -5.91
C LEU A 125 -22.66 -0.09 -6.37
N VAL A 126 -23.71 -0.90 -6.37
CA VAL A 126 -23.67 -2.29 -6.79
C VAL A 126 -23.27 -2.41 -8.26
N ASP A 127 -23.88 -1.59 -9.14
CA ASP A 127 -23.54 -1.55 -10.55
C ASP A 127 -22.06 -1.23 -10.77
N GLU A 128 -21.51 -0.27 -10.02
CA GLU A 128 -20.11 0.14 -10.15
C GLU A 128 -19.13 -0.89 -9.61
N ILE A 129 -19.47 -1.59 -8.53
CA ILE A 129 -18.69 -2.71 -8.01
C ILE A 129 -18.70 -3.85 -9.03
N GLN A 130 -19.86 -4.20 -9.59
CA GLN A 130 -20.01 -5.29 -10.55
C GLN A 130 -19.33 -4.98 -11.90
N LYS A 131 -19.32 -3.73 -12.35
CA LYS A 131 -18.59 -3.28 -13.55
C LYS A 131 -17.10 -3.57 -13.51
N LYS A 132 -16.51 -3.68 -12.30
CA LYS A 132 -15.09 -4.02 -12.13
C LYS A 132 -14.80 -5.51 -12.35
N GLN A 133 -15.81 -6.38 -12.40
CA GLN A 133 -15.69 -7.81 -12.73
C GLN A 133 -14.74 -8.61 -11.82
N TYR A 134 -14.65 -8.25 -10.54
CA TYR A 134 -13.96 -9.10 -9.55
C TYR A 134 -14.77 -10.36 -9.25
N GLN A 135 -14.07 -11.47 -9.01
CA GLN A 135 -14.61 -12.68 -8.40
C GLN A 135 -14.29 -12.70 -6.90
N PHE A 136 -15.32 -12.68 -6.06
CA PHE A 136 -15.20 -12.69 -4.60
C PHE A 136 -16.38 -13.42 -3.96
N GLU A 137 -16.15 -14.05 -2.81
CA GLU A 137 -17.18 -14.80 -2.06
C GLU A 137 -17.65 -14.05 -0.80
N ALA A 138 -16.87 -13.08 -0.34
CA ALA A 138 -17.17 -12.18 0.76
C ALA A 138 -16.49 -10.84 0.50
N PHE A 139 -16.89 -9.80 1.24
CA PHE A 139 -16.21 -8.50 1.18
C PHE A 139 -16.03 -7.89 2.56
N LYS A 140 -14.91 -7.19 2.73
CA LYS A 140 -14.70 -6.28 3.85
C LYS A 140 -15.10 -4.87 3.48
N PHE A 141 -16.04 -4.33 4.24
CA PHE A 141 -16.54 -2.97 4.02
C PHE A 141 -15.75 -1.94 4.82
N GLN A 142 -15.14 -0.98 4.10
CA GLN A 142 -14.39 0.13 4.66
C GLN A 142 -15.06 1.46 4.32
N VAL A 143 -14.95 2.41 5.25
CA VAL A 143 -15.54 3.73 5.11
C VAL A 143 -14.56 4.74 5.66
N LYS A 144 -14.22 5.75 4.86
CA LYS A 144 -13.49 6.96 5.25
C LYS A 144 -14.43 8.13 5.19
N THR A 145 -14.38 9.00 6.20
CA THR A 145 -15.29 10.15 6.34
C THR A 145 -14.50 11.44 6.52
N PRO A 146 -15.03 12.60 6.10
CA PRO A 146 -14.33 13.88 6.23
C PRO A 146 -14.06 14.21 7.71
N ILE A 147 -12.82 14.57 8.02
CA ILE A 147 -12.37 14.88 9.39
C ILE A 147 -13.17 16.06 9.97
N GLY A 148 -13.58 17.02 9.13
CA GLY A 148 -14.36 18.19 9.57
C GLY A 148 -15.72 17.85 10.19
N CYS A 149 -16.29 16.66 9.95
CA CYS A 149 -17.55 16.25 10.58
C CYS A 149 -17.45 16.26 12.12
N GLN A 150 -16.29 15.86 12.66
CA GLN A 150 -16.08 15.83 14.11
C GLN A 150 -15.96 17.24 14.70
N ILE A 151 -15.33 18.18 13.98
CA ILE A 151 -15.26 19.58 14.41
C ILE A 151 -16.65 20.21 14.44
N ARG A 152 -17.45 20.01 13.38
CA ARG A 152 -18.82 20.54 13.31
C ARG A 152 -19.67 19.98 14.44
N GLN A 153 -19.50 18.71 14.77
CA GLN A 153 -20.11 18.09 15.94
C GLN A 153 -19.72 18.79 17.25
N ILE A 154 -18.43 19.03 17.48
CA ILE A 154 -17.94 19.70 18.70
C ILE A 154 -18.55 21.10 18.83
N ILE A 155 -18.55 21.88 17.74
CA ILE A 155 -19.08 23.25 17.73
C ILE A 155 -20.60 23.24 17.98
N ILE A 156 -21.38 22.44 17.24
CA ILE A 156 -22.84 22.46 17.35
C ILE A 156 -23.33 22.01 18.73
N VAL A 157 -22.69 20.98 19.29
CA VAL A 157 -23.01 20.47 20.64
C VAL A 157 -22.72 21.54 21.68
N ASN A 158 -21.56 22.21 21.59
CA ASN A 158 -21.19 23.27 22.51
C ASN A 158 -22.19 24.44 22.45
N GLN A 159 -22.59 24.86 21.25
CA GLN A 159 -23.58 25.93 21.04
C GLN A 159 -24.95 25.56 21.63
N CYS A 160 -25.51 24.39 21.27
CA CYS A 160 -26.81 23.96 21.77
C CYS A 160 -26.86 23.90 23.30
N ILE A 161 -25.84 23.31 23.94
CA ILE A 161 -25.83 23.16 25.40
C ILE A 161 -25.65 24.53 26.08
N SER A 162 -24.82 25.42 25.51
CA SER A 162 -24.61 26.75 26.08
C SER A 162 -25.90 27.58 26.06
N GLU A 163 -26.73 27.41 25.04
CA GLU A 163 -28.05 28.08 24.97
C GLU A 163 -29.12 27.47 25.88
N ILE A 164 -29.07 26.16 26.13
CA ILE A 164 -29.99 25.50 27.07
C ILE A 164 -29.81 26.09 28.47
N GLY A 165 -28.58 26.44 28.86
CA GLY A 165 -28.27 27.16 30.10
C GLY A 165 -28.53 26.37 31.39
N GLN A 166 -29.04 25.14 31.30
CA GLN A 166 -29.27 24.22 32.40
C GLN A 166 -28.04 23.35 32.66
N ILE A 167 -27.80 23.03 33.94
CA ILE A 167 -26.74 22.12 34.35
C ILE A 167 -27.33 20.70 34.41
N ASP A 168 -26.91 19.85 33.48
CA ASP A 168 -27.24 18.42 33.46
C ASP A 168 -25.97 17.59 33.25
N PRO A 169 -25.71 16.54 34.05
CA PRO A 169 -24.55 15.65 33.88
C PRO A 169 -24.44 15.05 32.47
N LEU A 170 -25.56 14.81 31.79
CA LEU A 170 -25.62 14.34 30.41
C LEU A 170 -24.91 15.30 29.47
N TYR A 171 -25.11 16.60 29.64
CA TYR A 171 -24.55 17.61 28.76
C TYR A 171 -23.02 17.67 28.84
N GLU A 172 -22.46 17.53 30.04
CA GLU A 172 -21.02 17.42 30.24
C GLU A 172 -20.45 16.15 29.57
N TYR A 173 -21.19 15.05 29.62
CA TYR A 173 -20.78 13.82 28.95
C TYR A 173 -20.81 13.94 27.43
N ILE A 174 -21.86 14.55 26.85
CA ILE A 174 -21.99 14.76 25.40
C ILE A 174 -20.96 15.76 24.87
N ARG A 175 -20.54 16.74 25.67
CA ARG A 175 -19.45 17.68 25.34
C ARG A 175 -18.10 16.98 25.20
N THR A 176 -17.95 15.76 25.68
CA THR A 176 -16.71 14.99 25.50
C THR A 176 -16.52 14.66 24.00
N PRO A 177 -15.42 15.07 23.36
CA PRO A 177 -15.26 15.00 21.91
C PRO A 177 -15.39 13.61 21.29
N ASN A 178 -14.95 12.58 22.02
CA ASN A 178 -14.99 11.18 21.59
C ASN A 178 -16.25 10.45 22.08
N PHE A 179 -17.26 11.20 22.52
CA PHE A 179 -18.49 10.59 23.02
C PHE A 179 -19.31 9.94 21.90
N ALA A 180 -19.52 10.62 20.78
CA ALA A 180 -20.41 10.11 19.75
C ALA A 180 -19.85 8.86 19.04
N THR A 181 -20.72 7.91 18.72
CA THR A 181 -20.41 6.79 17.80
C THR A 181 -19.95 7.35 16.45
N ASP A 182 -18.81 6.93 15.89
CA ASP A 182 -18.25 7.46 14.62
C ASP A 182 -19.20 7.31 13.40
N ILE A 183 -19.21 8.28 12.48
CA ILE A 183 -20.06 8.30 11.28
C ILE A 183 -19.79 7.04 10.46
N LYS A 184 -18.51 6.67 10.31
CA LYS A 184 -18.11 5.51 9.53
C LYS A 184 -18.72 4.21 10.09
N ILE A 185 -18.92 4.12 11.40
CA ILE A 185 -19.54 2.94 12.04
C ILE A 185 -21.01 2.88 11.68
N CYS A 186 -21.73 4.00 11.75
CA CYS A 186 -23.14 4.06 11.38
C CYS A 186 -23.37 3.79 9.88
N VAL A 187 -22.49 4.26 9.00
CA VAL A 187 -22.53 3.91 7.57
C VAL A 187 -22.41 2.39 7.40
N LYS A 188 -21.48 1.73 8.10
CA LYS A 188 -21.36 0.26 8.08
C LYS A 188 -22.60 -0.43 8.63
N TRP A 189 -23.14 0.03 9.76
CA TRP A 189 -24.37 -0.51 10.34
C TRP A 189 -25.54 -0.46 9.38
N ILE A 190 -25.66 0.58 8.57
CA ILE A 190 -26.75 0.72 7.60
C ILE A 190 -26.45 -0.11 6.35
N MET A 191 -25.28 0.08 5.74
CA MET A 191 -25.00 -0.40 4.39
C MET A 191 -24.49 -1.84 4.31
N CYS A 192 -23.86 -2.41 5.35
CA CYS A 192 -23.32 -3.77 5.27
C CYS A 192 -24.39 -4.80 4.87
N GLY A 193 -25.58 -4.71 5.47
CA GLY A 193 -26.69 -5.60 5.15
C GLY A 193 -27.22 -5.36 3.73
N LEU A 194 -27.44 -4.10 3.36
CA LEU A 194 -27.97 -3.71 2.05
C LEU A 194 -27.05 -4.13 0.90
N LEU A 195 -25.74 -3.90 1.05
CA LEU A 195 -24.74 -4.34 0.07
C LEU A 195 -24.62 -5.85 0.03
N SER A 196 -24.66 -6.53 1.19
CA SER A 196 -24.59 -8.00 1.24
C SER A 196 -25.76 -8.66 0.54
N GLU A 197 -26.98 -8.17 0.77
CA GLU A 197 -28.19 -8.64 0.10
C GLU A 197 -28.14 -8.35 -1.41
N SER A 198 -27.75 -7.14 -1.80
CA SER A 198 -27.72 -6.73 -3.22
C SER A 198 -26.62 -7.43 -4.02
N LEU A 199 -25.43 -7.63 -3.44
CA LEU A 199 -24.31 -8.34 -4.07
C LEU A 199 -24.41 -9.86 -3.95
N LYS A 200 -25.34 -10.36 -3.12
CA LYS A 200 -25.54 -11.80 -2.83
C LYS A 200 -24.28 -12.48 -2.28
N VAL A 201 -23.48 -11.75 -1.51
CA VAL A 201 -22.31 -12.26 -0.80
C VAL A 201 -22.26 -11.67 0.61
N PRO A 202 -21.77 -12.41 1.63
CA PRO A 202 -21.63 -11.89 2.98
C PRO A 202 -20.63 -10.73 3.08
N SER A 203 -20.94 -9.77 3.95
CA SER A 203 -19.94 -8.84 4.48
C SER A 203 -19.18 -9.54 5.61
N ASP A 204 -17.86 -9.68 5.49
CA ASP A 204 -17.00 -10.26 6.52
C ASP A 204 -15.89 -9.28 6.91
N ALA A 205 -15.81 -8.93 8.19
CA ALA A 205 -14.81 -7.99 8.70
C ALA A 205 -13.41 -8.62 8.84
N ASN A 206 -13.34 -9.96 8.89
CA ASN A 206 -12.13 -10.75 9.07
C ASN A 206 -11.53 -11.22 7.74
N ASP A 207 -12.30 -11.16 6.64
CA ASP A 207 -11.82 -11.50 5.31
C ASP A 207 -11.21 -10.27 4.61
N ASP A 208 -9.89 -10.16 4.64
CA ASP A 208 -9.16 -9.06 4.01
C ASP A 208 -8.95 -9.22 2.49
N ARG A 209 -9.43 -10.33 1.88
CA ARG A 209 -9.17 -10.66 0.47
C ARG A 209 -9.81 -9.67 -0.50
N PHE A 210 -11.09 -9.33 -0.34
CA PHE A 210 -11.75 -8.36 -1.21
C PHE A 210 -12.34 -7.22 -0.38
N GLN A 211 -12.02 -5.99 -0.77
CA GLN A 211 -12.36 -4.80 0.00
C GLN A 211 -13.19 -3.85 -0.85
N ILE A 212 -14.29 -3.38 -0.28
CA ILE A 212 -15.09 -2.28 -0.82
C ILE A 212 -14.89 -1.10 0.12
N CYS A 213 -14.36 0.01 -0.40
CA CYS A 213 -14.08 1.21 0.37
C CYS A 213 -14.88 2.39 -0.19
N LEU A 214 -15.65 3.05 0.69
CA LEU A 214 -16.28 4.34 0.42
C LEU A 214 -15.42 5.45 1.03
N ASN A 215 -14.90 6.34 0.20
CA ASN A 215 -14.14 7.51 0.61
C ASN A 215 -14.97 8.78 0.44
N PHE A 216 -15.49 9.29 1.55
CA PHE A 216 -16.21 10.55 1.61
C PHE A 216 -15.24 11.71 1.88
N GLU A 217 -15.22 12.70 0.99
CA GLU A 217 -14.34 13.86 1.05
C GLU A 217 -15.13 15.16 0.95
N ASN A 218 -14.71 16.18 1.70
CA ASN A 218 -15.28 17.51 1.61
C ASN A 218 -14.19 18.54 1.28
N ILE A 219 -13.82 18.58 0.00
CA ILE A 219 -12.69 19.35 -0.50
C ILE A 219 -13.01 20.85 -0.38
N GLY A 220 -12.22 21.57 0.43
CA GLY A 220 -12.33 23.01 0.63
C GLY A 220 -13.09 23.43 1.90
N ASP A 221 -14.26 22.85 2.16
CA ASP A 221 -15.08 23.25 3.32
C ASP A 221 -14.49 22.77 4.65
N ASP A 222 -13.82 21.61 4.67
CA ASP A 222 -13.06 21.18 5.83
C ASP A 222 -11.84 22.09 6.08
N VAL A 223 -11.15 22.54 5.02
CA VAL A 223 -10.02 23.48 5.17
C VAL A 223 -10.51 24.78 5.80
N LYS A 224 -11.58 25.39 5.27
CA LYS A 224 -12.18 26.61 5.83
C LYS A 224 -12.66 26.43 7.28
N GLN A 225 -13.25 25.28 7.59
CA GLN A 225 -13.70 24.99 8.95
C GLN A 225 -12.52 24.90 9.93
N PHE A 226 -11.43 24.26 9.51
CA PHE A 226 -10.23 24.15 10.31
C PHE A 226 -9.53 25.51 10.45
N GLU A 227 -9.48 26.35 9.42
CA GLU A 227 -8.77 27.64 9.41
C GLU A 227 -9.10 28.53 10.61
N GLN A 228 -10.34 28.47 11.12
CA GLN A 228 -10.75 29.18 12.34
C GLN A 228 -9.89 28.82 13.56
N PHE A 229 -9.41 27.58 13.65
CA PHE A 229 -8.59 27.07 14.74
C PHE A 229 -7.07 27.27 14.53
N LYS A 230 -6.65 27.87 13.41
CA LYS A 230 -5.23 28.02 13.06
C LYS A 230 -4.42 28.69 14.17
N LYS A 231 -4.96 29.78 14.75
CA LYS A 231 -4.30 30.52 15.82
C LYS A 231 -4.13 29.67 17.07
N ILE A 232 -5.22 29.11 17.60
CA ILE A 232 -5.16 28.33 18.84
C ILE A 232 -4.32 27.05 18.70
N ILE A 233 -4.32 26.41 17.53
CA ILE A 233 -3.44 25.27 17.27
C ILE A 233 -1.97 25.70 17.24
N SER A 234 -1.65 26.83 16.61
CA SER A 234 -0.30 27.38 16.61
C SER A 234 0.17 27.66 18.04
N ASP A 235 -0.68 28.27 18.86
CA ASP A 235 -0.36 28.56 20.26
C ASP A 235 -0.09 27.26 21.06
N ILE A 236 -0.88 26.20 20.82
CA ILE A 236 -0.66 24.88 21.42
C ILE A 236 0.66 24.25 20.95
N ASP A 237 0.97 24.35 19.65
CA ASP A 237 2.22 23.83 19.09
C ASP A 237 3.44 24.56 19.65
N ASP A 238 3.34 25.87 19.83
CA ASP A 238 4.37 26.70 20.44
C ASP A 238 4.61 26.29 21.90
N GLN A 239 3.55 26.12 22.69
CA GLN A 239 3.64 25.64 24.07
C GLN A 239 4.28 24.24 24.16
N GLN A 240 3.83 23.28 23.32
CA GLN A 240 4.39 21.94 23.29
C GLN A 240 5.87 21.94 22.89
N TRP A 241 6.24 22.83 21.97
CA TRP A 241 7.64 23.02 21.58
C TRP A 241 8.46 23.59 22.74
N GLU A 242 7.98 24.62 23.44
CA GLU A 242 8.64 25.20 24.61
C GLU A 242 8.86 24.19 25.74
N GLU A 243 7.85 23.36 26.05
CA GLU A 243 7.99 22.29 27.04
C GLU A 243 9.05 21.26 26.63
N LYS A 244 9.06 20.88 25.35
CA LYS A 244 10.03 19.92 24.79
C LYS A 244 11.44 20.48 24.83
N ILE A 245 11.60 21.77 24.53
CA ILE A 245 12.86 22.50 24.64
C ILE A 245 13.31 22.53 26.10
N THR A 246 12.44 22.93 27.02
CA THR A 246 12.73 22.99 28.46
C THR A 246 13.16 21.63 29.01
N LYS A 247 12.53 20.53 28.58
CA LYS A 247 12.94 19.16 28.95
C LYS A 247 14.29 18.75 28.35
N LYS A 248 14.57 19.09 27.08
CA LYS A 248 15.83 18.76 26.41
C LYS A 248 17.02 19.60 26.86
N LEU A 249 16.77 20.84 27.25
CA LEU A 249 17.79 21.79 27.71
C LEU A 249 18.12 21.63 29.21
N LYS A 250 17.74 20.51 29.84
CA LYS A 250 18.22 20.07 31.17
C LYS A 250 19.67 19.56 31.11
N MET A 251 20.55 20.31 30.44
CA MET A 251 21.97 20.04 30.30
C MET A 251 22.77 21.12 31.05
N ASN A 252 23.90 20.73 31.67
CA ASN A 252 24.69 21.63 32.51
C ASN A 252 25.62 22.59 31.74
N ASP A 253 25.84 22.34 30.44
CA ASP A 253 26.74 23.15 29.58
C ASP A 253 25.98 24.31 28.89
N PRO A 254 26.32 25.58 29.15
CA PRO A 254 25.67 26.75 28.56
C PRO A 254 25.86 26.90 27.03
N GLN A 255 27.02 26.53 26.48
CA GLN A 255 27.31 26.68 25.05
C GLN A 255 26.51 25.66 24.24
N LEU A 256 26.55 24.40 24.67
CA LEU A 256 25.82 23.31 24.00
C LEU A 256 24.29 23.53 24.08
N LYS A 257 23.83 24.17 25.17
CA LYS A 257 22.43 24.59 25.35
C LYS A 257 22.01 25.64 24.31
N ALA A 258 22.85 26.65 24.06
CA ALA A 258 22.58 27.70 23.08
C ALA A 258 22.61 27.16 21.63
N GLU A 259 23.59 26.33 21.29
CA GLU A 259 23.69 25.69 19.96
C GLU A 259 22.49 24.77 19.67
N THR A 260 22.11 23.96 20.66
CA THR A 260 20.95 23.06 20.55
C THR A 260 19.65 23.84 20.38
N HIS A 261 19.48 24.94 21.12
CA HIS A 261 18.33 25.84 20.99
C HIS A 261 18.24 26.44 19.58
N ASN A 262 19.34 27.00 19.06
CA ASN A 262 19.41 27.59 17.73
C ASN A 262 19.12 26.57 16.62
N ARG A 263 19.66 25.34 16.72
CA ARG A 263 19.40 24.26 15.77
C ARG A 263 17.92 23.84 15.76
N LEU A 264 17.26 23.84 16.92
CA LEU A 264 15.85 23.47 17.04
C LEU A 264 14.92 24.59 16.53
N LEU A 265 15.27 25.85 16.75
CA LEU A 265 14.61 27.02 16.15
C LEU A 265 14.70 27.02 14.63
N GLN A 266 15.88 26.73 14.07
CA GLN A 266 16.06 26.60 12.62
C GLN A 266 15.17 25.50 12.03
N LYS A 267 15.08 24.34 12.70
CA LYS A 267 14.16 23.26 12.30
C LYS A 267 12.68 23.66 12.37
N LYS A 268 12.28 24.43 13.39
CA LYS A 268 10.91 24.95 13.52
C LYS A 268 10.58 25.90 12.37
N ASN A 269 11.47 26.85 12.07
CA ASN A 269 11.29 27.83 11.00
C ASN A 269 11.30 27.21 9.59
N GLN A 270 11.97 26.06 9.41
CA GLN A 270 11.96 25.31 8.14
C GLN A 270 10.66 24.49 7.93
N GLN A 271 9.86 24.25 8.97
CA GLN A 271 8.59 23.52 8.87
C GLN A 271 7.40 24.47 8.64
N SER A 272 7.35 25.12 7.48
CA SER A 272 6.12 25.79 7.01
C SER A 272 5.16 24.73 6.45
N GLN A 273 4.55 23.93 7.34
CA GLN A 273 3.50 22.99 6.94
C GLN A 273 2.22 23.78 6.59
N PRO A 274 1.56 23.51 5.46
CA PRO A 274 0.24 24.06 5.19
C PRO A 274 -0.72 23.61 6.30
N PHE A 275 -1.55 24.54 6.78
CA PHE A 275 -2.51 24.25 7.83
C PHE A 275 -3.66 23.42 7.26
N LEU A 276 -3.55 22.09 7.38
CA LEU A 276 -4.45 21.12 6.78
C LEU A 276 -5.36 20.43 7.82
N PRO A 277 -6.55 19.96 7.41
CA PRO A 277 -7.38 19.05 8.19
C PRO A 277 -6.66 17.71 8.43
N THR A 278 -5.94 17.59 9.55
CA THR A 278 -5.21 16.38 9.93
C THR A 278 -5.76 15.80 11.23
N GLN A 279 -5.55 14.49 11.45
CA GLN A 279 -5.94 13.83 12.69
C GLN A 279 -5.27 14.47 13.91
N ASN A 280 -4.01 14.87 13.80
CA ASN A 280 -3.27 15.56 14.88
C ASN A 280 -3.91 16.91 15.24
N ASN A 281 -4.31 17.70 14.24
CA ASN A 281 -4.98 18.98 14.49
C ASN A 281 -6.36 18.77 15.12
N LEU A 282 -7.10 17.76 14.67
CA LEU A 282 -8.38 17.36 15.26
C LEU A 282 -8.22 16.96 16.74
N GLU A 283 -7.20 16.18 17.09
CA GLU A 283 -6.92 15.79 18.47
C GLU A 283 -6.65 16.99 19.38
N LYS A 284 -5.95 18.02 18.89
CA LYS A 284 -5.75 19.27 19.65
C LYS A 284 -7.07 20.00 19.87
N ILE A 285 -7.88 20.14 18.82
CA ILE A 285 -9.19 20.81 18.88
C ILE A 285 -10.13 20.07 19.85
N SER A 286 -10.09 18.74 19.86
CA SER A 286 -10.86 17.92 20.78
C SER A 286 -10.55 18.24 22.24
N LYS A 287 -9.32 18.64 22.58
CA LYS A 287 -8.93 18.94 23.95
C LYS A 287 -9.28 20.35 24.42
N LEU A 288 -9.87 21.17 23.54
CA LEU A 288 -10.26 22.52 23.90
C LEU A 288 -11.41 22.51 24.91
N THR A 289 -11.34 23.44 25.85
CA THR A 289 -12.43 23.66 26.81
C THR A 289 -13.66 24.22 26.11
N ASN A 290 -14.83 24.03 26.74
CA ASN A 290 -16.08 24.55 26.23
C ASN A 290 -16.02 26.07 25.97
N ALA A 291 -15.40 26.84 26.87
CA ALA A 291 -15.24 28.28 26.72
C ALA A 291 -14.36 28.68 25.53
N GLN A 292 -13.30 27.91 25.24
CA GLN A 292 -12.47 28.12 24.06
C GLN A 292 -13.27 27.84 22.77
N ILE A 293 -14.15 26.84 22.79
CA ILE A 293 -14.94 26.43 21.61
C ILE A 293 -16.04 27.46 21.28
N SER A 294 -16.64 28.11 22.27
CA SER A 294 -17.84 28.95 22.08
C SER A 294 -17.67 30.13 21.10
N SER A 295 -16.43 30.53 20.80
CA SER A 295 -16.13 31.61 19.85
C SER A 295 -16.17 31.17 18.37
N TYR A 296 -16.10 29.86 18.10
CA TYR A 296 -16.05 29.33 16.74
C TYR A 296 -17.44 29.04 16.18
N LYS A 297 -17.56 29.15 14.86
CA LYS A 297 -18.83 28.92 14.14
C LYS A 297 -18.66 27.83 13.10
N ILE A 298 -19.77 27.17 12.79
CA ILE A 298 -19.78 26.23 11.67
C ILE A 298 -19.75 27.04 10.37
N VAL A 299 -18.83 26.69 9.47
CA VAL A 299 -18.77 27.26 8.13
C VAL A 299 -19.90 26.66 7.31
N ASN A 300 -20.74 27.51 6.74
CA ASN A 300 -21.79 27.09 5.82
C ASN A 300 -21.19 26.39 4.60
N VAL A 301 -21.82 25.28 4.25
CA VAL A 301 -21.32 24.30 3.29
C VAL A 301 -22.02 24.56 1.97
N ASN A 302 -21.26 24.97 0.97
CA ASN A 302 -21.84 25.31 -0.33
C ASN A 302 -21.80 24.13 -1.31
N TYR A 303 -21.09 23.04 -0.97
CA TYR A 303 -20.84 21.92 -1.88
C TYR A 303 -21.27 20.56 -1.30
N PRO A 304 -21.72 19.60 -2.13
CA PRO A 304 -22.00 18.25 -1.68
C PRO A 304 -20.72 17.50 -1.30
N VAL A 305 -20.83 16.51 -0.40
CA VAL A 305 -19.73 15.59 -0.10
C VAL A 305 -19.39 14.80 -1.37
N LYS A 306 -18.11 14.76 -1.71
CA LYS A 306 -17.59 13.90 -2.78
C LYS A 306 -17.51 12.48 -2.25
N LEU A 307 -17.96 11.51 -3.04
CA LEU A 307 -17.76 10.09 -2.77
C LEU A 307 -16.92 9.46 -3.87
N GLU A 308 -15.87 8.78 -3.46
CA GLU A 308 -15.10 7.86 -4.29
C GLU A 308 -15.34 6.43 -3.78
N VAL A 309 -15.63 5.51 -4.69
CA VAL A 309 -15.72 4.08 -4.38
C VAL A 309 -14.51 3.41 -4.98
N SER A 310 -13.75 2.72 -4.13
CA SER A 310 -12.63 1.91 -4.57
C SER A 310 -12.86 0.46 -4.15
N THR A 311 -12.60 -0.45 -5.07
CA THR A 311 -12.57 -1.88 -4.82
C THR A 311 -11.15 -2.38 -5.02
N SER A 312 -10.73 -3.34 -4.22
CA SER A 312 -9.43 -3.98 -4.41
C SER A 312 -9.46 -5.41 -3.90
N TYR A 313 -8.72 -6.28 -4.57
CA TYR A 313 -8.44 -7.63 -4.14
C TYR A 313 -7.01 -7.74 -3.62
N GLN A 314 -6.80 -8.58 -2.61
CA GLN A 314 -5.50 -8.83 -2.00
C GLN A 314 -4.53 -9.43 -3.03
N ASN A 315 -3.32 -8.90 -3.07
CA ASN A 315 -2.29 -9.41 -3.99
C ASN A 315 -2.02 -10.90 -3.75
N ILE A 316 -1.88 -11.65 -4.84
CA ILE A 316 -1.50 -13.06 -4.81
C ILE A 316 -0.01 -13.16 -5.09
N PHE A 317 0.71 -13.92 -4.26
CA PHE A 317 2.15 -14.14 -4.44
C PHE A 317 2.41 -15.60 -4.82
N ILE A 318 3.09 -15.79 -5.94
CA ILE A 318 3.54 -17.10 -6.42
C ILE A 318 5.06 -17.10 -6.43
N LYS A 319 5.69 -18.10 -5.82
CA LYS A 319 7.15 -18.25 -5.79
C LYS A 319 7.62 -19.53 -6.45
N GLY A 320 8.87 -19.51 -6.89
CA GLY A 320 9.58 -20.67 -7.43
C GLY A 320 11.05 -20.34 -7.69
N ASN A 321 11.74 -21.20 -8.41
CA ASN A 321 13.06 -20.91 -8.98
C ASN A 321 12.99 -21.00 -10.49
N TYR A 322 13.49 -19.98 -11.19
CA TYR A 322 13.58 -20.02 -12.64
C TYR A 322 14.95 -20.53 -13.10
N ILE A 323 14.95 -21.31 -14.16
CA ILE A 323 16.12 -21.78 -14.90
C ILE A 323 16.08 -21.06 -16.25
N LYS A 324 17.07 -20.22 -16.51
CA LYS A 324 17.24 -19.48 -17.77
C LYS A 324 18.18 -20.25 -18.67
N LEU A 325 17.63 -20.87 -19.72
CA LEU A 325 18.36 -21.68 -20.70
C LEU A 325 18.89 -20.83 -21.86
N GLY A 326 18.15 -19.79 -22.25
CA GLY A 326 18.56 -18.87 -23.32
C GLY A 326 19.58 -17.83 -22.88
N ARG A 327 20.52 -17.48 -23.76
CA ARG A 327 21.30 -16.24 -23.67
C ARG A 327 20.52 -15.12 -24.38
N TYR A 328 20.83 -13.87 -24.04
CA TYR A 328 20.18 -12.67 -24.60
C TYR A 328 18.70 -12.51 -24.23
N ILE A 329 18.32 -12.98 -23.05
CA ILE A 329 17.00 -12.76 -22.43
C ILE A 329 17.21 -11.96 -21.16
N SER A 330 16.55 -10.80 -21.05
CA SER A 330 16.66 -9.97 -19.86
C SER A 330 15.85 -10.57 -18.71
N GLN A 331 16.25 -10.31 -17.47
CA GLN A 331 15.49 -10.80 -16.31
C GLN A 331 14.14 -10.07 -16.17
N THR A 332 14.15 -8.77 -16.42
CA THR A 332 12.98 -7.87 -16.38
C THR A 332 12.86 -7.17 -17.74
N PRO A 333 11.69 -6.65 -18.13
CA PRO A 333 11.51 -5.94 -19.39
C PRO A 333 12.55 -4.81 -19.53
N TRP A 334 13.28 -4.79 -20.63
CA TRP A 334 14.26 -3.75 -20.91
C TRP A 334 13.68 -2.75 -21.90
N ILE A 335 13.28 -1.59 -21.39
CA ILE A 335 12.60 -0.55 -22.15
C ILE A 335 13.53 0.67 -22.24
N ILE A 336 13.75 1.17 -23.45
CA ILE A 336 14.47 2.43 -23.72
C ILE A 336 13.58 3.26 -24.64
N ASP A 337 13.32 4.52 -24.27
CA ASP A 337 12.46 5.44 -25.02
C ASP A 337 11.07 4.85 -25.36
N GLY A 338 10.51 4.07 -24.44
CA GLY A 338 9.20 3.42 -24.60
C GLY A 338 9.21 2.13 -25.44
N ASN A 339 10.35 1.78 -26.06
CA ASN A 339 10.48 0.58 -26.88
C ASN A 339 11.14 -0.55 -26.08
N LYS A 340 10.54 -1.75 -26.14
CA LYS A 340 11.17 -2.98 -25.64
C LYS A 340 12.38 -3.30 -26.53
N ILE A 341 13.57 -3.40 -25.94
CA ILE A 341 14.80 -3.78 -26.64
C ILE A 341 14.82 -5.27 -26.96
N TYR A 342 14.23 -6.08 -26.08
CA TYR A 342 14.03 -7.51 -26.26
C TYR A 342 12.54 -7.81 -26.11
N GLU A 343 12.03 -8.71 -26.96
CA GLU A 343 10.62 -9.07 -27.01
C GLU A 343 10.14 -9.62 -25.66
N ASP A 344 10.90 -10.56 -25.11
CA ASP A 344 10.59 -11.24 -23.84
C ASP A 344 11.66 -11.03 -22.77
N SER A 345 11.22 -11.10 -21.52
CA SER A 345 12.04 -11.19 -20.32
C SER A 345 11.64 -12.38 -19.46
N ILE A 346 12.47 -12.79 -18.49
CA ILE A 346 12.12 -13.85 -17.53
C ILE A 346 10.81 -13.51 -16.82
N GLU A 347 10.64 -12.26 -16.38
CA GLU A 347 9.40 -11.74 -15.80
C GLU A 347 8.18 -11.96 -16.72
N ASP A 348 8.27 -11.57 -17.99
CA ASP A 348 7.18 -11.76 -18.96
C ASP A 348 6.82 -13.27 -19.07
N LEU A 349 7.84 -14.12 -19.25
CA LEU A 349 7.66 -15.54 -19.53
C LEU A 349 7.10 -16.33 -18.34
N VAL A 350 7.51 -16.01 -17.11
CA VAL A 350 7.03 -16.73 -15.90
C VAL A 350 5.70 -16.20 -15.38
N SER A 351 5.29 -14.98 -15.74
CA SER A 351 4.04 -14.38 -15.29
C SER A 351 2.88 -14.55 -16.29
N ALA A 352 3.18 -14.74 -17.59
CA ALA A 352 2.18 -14.72 -18.66
C ALA A 352 0.97 -15.62 -18.41
N GLU A 353 1.18 -16.87 -17.97
CA GLU A 353 0.07 -17.80 -17.76
C GLU A 353 -0.74 -17.46 -16.50
N ALA A 354 -0.06 -17.03 -15.43
CA ALA A 354 -0.74 -16.54 -14.23
C ALA A 354 -1.60 -15.30 -14.54
N CYS A 355 -1.13 -14.39 -15.39
CA CYS A 355 -1.89 -13.21 -15.81
C CYS A 355 -3.21 -13.58 -16.51
N LYS A 356 -3.22 -14.63 -17.35
CA LYS A 356 -4.45 -15.07 -18.04
C LYS A 356 -5.49 -15.63 -17.06
N ILE A 357 -5.03 -16.34 -16.03
CA ILE A 357 -5.89 -17.02 -15.05
C ILE A 357 -6.42 -16.03 -14.01
N PHE A 358 -5.53 -15.23 -13.42
CA PHE A 358 -5.86 -14.35 -12.28
C PHE A 358 -6.30 -12.94 -12.70
N LYS A 359 -6.01 -12.54 -13.95
CA LYS A 359 -6.33 -11.20 -14.50
C LYS A 359 -5.93 -10.05 -13.55
N PRO A 360 -4.65 -9.94 -13.15
CA PRO A 360 -4.19 -8.87 -12.29
C PRO A 360 -4.17 -7.52 -13.01
N SER A 361 -4.34 -6.45 -12.23
CA SER A 361 -4.16 -5.07 -12.71
C SER A 361 -2.71 -4.80 -13.12
N SER A 362 -1.74 -5.43 -12.45
CA SER A 362 -0.32 -5.41 -12.83
C SER A 362 0.44 -6.57 -12.20
N VAL A 363 1.67 -6.82 -12.66
CA VAL A 363 2.59 -7.79 -12.06
C VAL A 363 3.82 -7.06 -11.57
N LYS A 364 4.34 -7.48 -10.41
CA LYS A 364 5.69 -7.12 -9.97
C LYS A 364 6.52 -8.38 -9.81
N PHE A 365 7.69 -8.40 -10.46
CA PHE A 365 8.65 -9.49 -10.34
C PHE A 365 9.73 -9.17 -9.32
N HIS A 366 9.99 -10.13 -8.43
CA HIS A 366 10.99 -10.04 -7.37
C HIS A 366 11.93 -11.24 -7.49
N SER A 367 13.24 -11.04 -7.35
CA SER A 367 14.21 -12.14 -7.47
C SER A 367 15.36 -12.06 -6.48
N GLY A 368 15.91 -13.22 -6.11
CA GLY A 368 17.09 -13.34 -5.25
C GLY A 368 18.38 -13.05 -6.01
N GLY A 369 18.55 -11.81 -6.44
CA GLY A 369 19.64 -11.34 -7.31
C GLY A 369 19.31 -11.37 -8.80
N ARG A 370 20.34 -11.19 -9.64
CA ARG A 370 20.23 -11.06 -11.10
C ARG A 370 21.47 -11.57 -11.81
N GLU A 371 21.31 -12.02 -13.04
CA GLU A 371 22.38 -12.28 -14.00
C GLU A 371 22.33 -11.33 -15.20
N ASP A 372 23.46 -11.18 -15.90
CA ASP A 372 23.52 -10.40 -17.13
C ASP A 372 22.73 -11.09 -18.26
N ILE A 373 22.41 -10.34 -19.31
CA ILE A 373 21.52 -10.80 -20.36
C ILE A 373 22.08 -12.02 -21.12
N ASP A 374 23.39 -12.06 -21.31
CA ASP A 374 24.16 -13.11 -21.98
C ASP A 374 24.46 -14.31 -21.07
N VAL A 375 24.05 -14.29 -19.80
CA VAL A 375 24.34 -15.32 -18.79
C VAL A 375 23.14 -16.24 -18.60
N ARG A 376 23.37 -17.55 -18.57
CA ARG A 376 22.34 -18.56 -18.23
C ARG A 376 22.25 -18.76 -16.71
N MET A 377 21.09 -19.20 -16.24
CA MET A 377 20.86 -19.62 -14.85
C MET A 377 20.41 -21.08 -14.87
N LEU A 378 21.26 -21.98 -14.40
CA LEU A 378 21.10 -23.43 -14.50
C LEU A 378 20.90 -24.07 -13.11
N GLY A 379 21.02 -25.40 -13.05
CA GLY A 379 20.94 -26.19 -11.82
C GLY A 379 19.64 -25.99 -11.05
N ASN A 380 19.74 -25.56 -9.79
CA ASN A 380 18.56 -25.32 -8.94
C ASN A 380 17.78 -24.04 -9.26
N GLY A 381 18.24 -23.26 -10.26
CA GLY A 381 17.59 -22.03 -10.67
C GLY A 381 17.76 -20.88 -9.66
N ARG A 382 17.27 -19.70 -10.03
CA ARG A 382 17.26 -18.53 -9.16
C ARG A 382 15.89 -18.36 -8.52
N PRO A 383 15.81 -18.16 -7.20
CA PRO A 383 14.54 -17.91 -6.53
C PRO A 383 13.91 -16.60 -6.99
N PHE A 384 12.61 -16.64 -7.21
CA PHE A 384 11.79 -15.49 -7.58
C PHE A 384 10.40 -15.57 -6.94
N ALA A 385 9.72 -14.44 -6.95
CA ALA A 385 8.29 -14.33 -6.68
C ALA A 385 7.65 -13.37 -7.67
N ILE A 386 6.45 -13.70 -8.13
CA ILE A 386 5.57 -12.77 -8.83
C ILE A 386 4.46 -12.32 -7.86
N GLU A 387 4.26 -11.02 -7.78
CA GLU A 387 3.15 -10.39 -7.08
C GLU A 387 2.11 -9.99 -8.13
N LEU A 388 1.00 -10.72 -8.13
CA LEU A 388 -0.18 -10.42 -8.95
C LEU A 388 -0.97 -9.35 -8.21
N VAL A 389 -0.88 -8.11 -8.67
CA VAL A 389 -1.48 -6.95 -8.00
C VAL A 389 -2.96 -6.90 -8.36
N ASP A 390 -3.80 -6.83 -7.34
CA ASP A 390 -5.25 -6.63 -7.47
C ASP A 390 -5.90 -7.58 -8.51
N PRO A 391 -5.82 -8.91 -8.30
CA PRO A 391 -6.34 -9.90 -9.24
C PRO A 391 -7.86 -9.89 -9.28
N HIS A 392 -8.41 -9.86 -10.50
CA HIS A 392 -9.86 -9.88 -10.70
C HIS A 392 -10.45 -11.29 -10.60
N GLN A 393 -9.62 -12.32 -10.65
CA GLN A 393 -10.00 -13.73 -10.47
C GLN A 393 -9.03 -14.32 -9.45
N GLY A 394 -9.50 -14.83 -8.31
CA GLY A 394 -8.58 -15.18 -7.23
C GLY A 394 -9.08 -16.18 -6.21
N VAL A 395 -10.40 -16.24 -5.93
CA VAL A 395 -10.91 -17.10 -4.86
C VAL A 395 -10.83 -18.58 -5.21
N LEU A 396 -11.32 -18.97 -6.40
CA LEU A 396 -11.37 -20.38 -6.82
C LEU A 396 -10.05 -20.88 -7.44
N ASN A 397 -9.16 -19.97 -7.81
CA ASN A 397 -7.98 -20.29 -8.62
C ASN A 397 -6.71 -20.52 -7.78
N GLN A 398 -6.78 -20.36 -6.46
CA GLN A 398 -5.62 -20.54 -5.56
C GLN A 398 -5.43 -22.00 -5.14
N THR A 399 -5.34 -22.91 -6.11
CA THR A 399 -5.09 -24.33 -5.84
C THR A 399 -3.73 -24.79 -6.39
N GLN A 400 -3.24 -25.93 -5.89
CA GLN A 400 -1.97 -26.49 -6.37
C GLN A 400 -2.10 -27.01 -7.81
N GLU A 401 -3.29 -27.45 -8.23
CA GLU A 401 -3.56 -27.86 -9.61
C GLU A 401 -3.37 -26.71 -10.59
N ILE A 402 -3.84 -25.50 -10.24
CA ILE A 402 -3.63 -24.30 -11.06
C ILE A 402 -2.14 -23.95 -11.18
N LEU A 403 -1.39 -24.02 -10.08
CA LEU A 403 0.06 -23.82 -10.11
C LEU A 403 0.75 -24.86 -11.01
N SER A 404 0.31 -26.11 -10.94
CA SER A 404 0.87 -27.20 -11.76
C SER A 404 0.58 -27.01 -13.25
N GLN A 405 -0.57 -26.43 -13.61
CA GLN A 405 -0.89 -26.03 -14.99
C GLN A 405 0.02 -24.89 -15.46
N ILE A 406 0.19 -23.85 -14.64
CA ILE A 406 1.09 -22.71 -14.92
C ILE A 406 2.53 -23.23 -15.11
N GLU A 407 3.01 -24.08 -14.19
CA GLU A 407 4.32 -24.74 -14.27
C GLU A 407 4.49 -25.48 -15.58
N SER A 408 3.53 -26.34 -15.96
CA SER A 408 3.60 -27.13 -17.19
C SER A 408 3.70 -26.23 -18.42
N LYS A 409 2.93 -25.13 -18.46
CA LYS A 409 2.99 -24.17 -19.57
C LYS A 409 4.32 -23.45 -19.64
N ILE A 410 4.86 -22.97 -18.52
CA ILE A 410 6.19 -22.35 -18.48
C ILE A 410 7.25 -23.37 -18.91
N ASN A 411 7.18 -24.59 -18.37
CA ASN A 411 8.12 -25.67 -18.64
C ASN A 411 8.01 -26.27 -20.03
N SER A 412 6.99 -25.92 -20.82
CA SER A 412 6.92 -26.28 -22.25
C SER A 412 7.80 -25.38 -23.14
N GLN A 413 8.24 -24.22 -22.63
CA GLN A 413 9.07 -23.28 -23.37
C GLN A 413 10.53 -23.74 -23.42
N ASN A 414 11.28 -23.36 -24.46
CA ASN A 414 12.68 -23.77 -24.63
C ASN A 414 13.69 -22.86 -23.92
N VAL A 415 13.26 -21.68 -23.48
CA VAL A 415 14.15 -20.60 -23.01
C VAL A 415 14.18 -20.43 -21.50
N VAL A 416 13.10 -20.81 -20.82
CA VAL A 416 12.96 -20.75 -19.37
C VAL A 416 12.25 -22.00 -18.87
N LYS A 417 12.63 -22.47 -17.69
CA LYS A 417 11.91 -23.49 -16.91
C LYS A 417 11.72 -22.96 -15.49
N VAL A 418 10.79 -23.55 -14.75
CA VAL A 418 10.57 -23.29 -13.32
C VAL A 418 10.54 -24.59 -12.54
N THR A 419 11.05 -24.55 -11.32
CA THR A 419 10.78 -25.57 -10.30
C THR A 419 9.30 -25.51 -9.88
N PRO A 420 8.78 -26.50 -9.14
CA PRO A 420 7.42 -26.44 -8.61
C PRO A 420 7.12 -25.10 -7.94
N LEU A 421 6.00 -24.50 -8.32
CA LEU A 421 5.51 -23.23 -7.85
C LEU A 421 4.68 -23.45 -6.59
N THR A 422 4.71 -22.45 -5.71
CA THR A 422 3.92 -22.45 -4.47
C THR A 422 3.37 -21.04 -4.23
N TYR A 423 2.20 -20.96 -3.60
CA TYR A 423 1.74 -19.69 -3.05
C TYR A 423 2.60 -19.30 -1.84
N THR A 424 2.74 -18.00 -1.63
CA THR A 424 3.49 -17.46 -0.50
C THR A 424 2.84 -16.14 -0.05
N ASP A 425 3.46 -15.47 0.91
CA ASP A 425 3.07 -14.16 1.39
C ASP A 425 4.27 -13.19 1.32
N THR A 426 4.16 -12.04 1.98
CA THR A 426 5.20 -11.01 2.00
C THR A 426 6.51 -11.44 2.67
N ASN A 427 6.57 -12.58 3.38
CA ASN A 427 7.81 -13.08 3.99
C ASN A 427 8.86 -13.44 2.93
N ILE A 428 8.43 -13.75 1.70
CA ILE A 428 9.32 -14.07 0.58
C ILE A 428 10.33 -12.95 0.27
N PHE A 429 10.01 -11.69 0.57
CA PHE A 429 10.94 -10.57 0.35
C PHE A 429 12.20 -10.69 1.19
N GLY A 430 12.08 -11.20 2.42
CA GLY A 430 13.22 -11.47 3.30
C GLY A 430 14.11 -12.58 2.73
N ASP A 431 13.49 -13.67 2.26
CA ASP A 431 14.19 -14.82 1.69
C ASP A 431 14.93 -14.46 0.39
N LEU A 432 14.30 -13.69 -0.50
CA LEU A 432 14.92 -13.23 -1.75
C LEU A 432 16.11 -12.31 -1.46
N LYS A 433 15.98 -11.38 -0.51
CA LYS A 433 17.07 -10.50 -0.09
C LYS A 433 18.23 -11.29 0.50
N ASN A 434 17.95 -12.25 1.38
CA ASN A 434 18.95 -13.15 1.94
C ASN A 434 19.66 -13.97 0.84
N SER A 435 18.91 -14.45 -0.15
CA SER A 435 19.45 -15.14 -1.32
C SER A 435 20.40 -14.27 -2.15
N GLU A 436 20.10 -12.98 -2.28
CA GLU A 436 20.97 -12.05 -3.01
C GLU A 436 22.30 -11.83 -2.28
N THR A 437 22.24 -11.60 -0.95
CA THR A 437 23.36 -11.10 -0.15
C THR A 437 24.26 -12.17 0.43
N ASN A 438 23.74 -13.37 0.72
CA ASN A 438 24.46 -14.35 1.55
C ASN A 438 24.78 -15.66 0.82
N LYS A 439 23.97 -16.06 -0.17
CA LYS A 439 24.18 -17.34 -0.85
C LYS A 439 25.49 -17.35 -1.65
N VAL A 440 26.18 -18.47 -1.53
CA VAL A 440 27.38 -18.82 -2.30
C VAL A 440 26.95 -19.26 -3.69
N LYS A 441 27.72 -18.88 -4.72
CA LYS A 441 27.33 -19.08 -6.12
C LYS A 441 28.43 -19.80 -6.86
N ALA A 442 28.06 -20.90 -7.52
CA ALA A 442 28.92 -21.61 -8.47
C ALA A 442 28.64 -21.12 -9.89
N TYR A 443 29.70 -20.90 -10.64
CA TYR A 443 29.68 -20.47 -12.03
C TYR A 443 30.51 -21.40 -12.88
N CYS A 444 30.21 -21.43 -14.17
CA CYS A 444 31.06 -22.04 -15.20
C CYS A 444 31.31 -21.01 -16.30
N CYS A 445 32.56 -20.89 -16.71
CA CYS A 445 33.01 -19.92 -17.69
C CYS A 445 33.76 -20.63 -18.82
N VAL A 446 33.50 -20.23 -20.07
CA VAL A 446 34.38 -20.55 -21.20
C VAL A 446 35.35 -19.39 -21.36
N VAL A 447 36.63 -19.67 -21.21
CA VAL A 447 37.70 -18.66 -21.14
C VAL A 447 38.73 -18.93 -22.22
N GLU A 448 39.10 -17.88 -22.95
CA GLU A 448 40.24 -17.89 -23.86
C GLU A 448 41.44 -17.24 -23.18
N CYS A 449 42.61 -17.85 -23.38
CA CYS A 449 43.89 -17.29 -23.00
C CYS A 449 44.67 -16.87 -24.26
N LYS A 450 45.36 -15.72 -24.21
CA LYS A 450 46.15 -15.20 -25.33
C LYS A 450 47.24 -16.17 -25.78
N ASN A 451 47.96 -16.74 -24.82
CA ASN A 451 49.05 -17.69 -25.02
C ASN A 451 48.66 -19.11 -24.56
N ALA A 452 49.47 -20.11 -24.93
CA ALA A 452 49.31 -21.47 -24.44
C ALA A 452 49.37 -21.52 -22.91
N VAL A 453 48.44 -22.25 -22.30
CA VAL A 453 48.30 -22.33 -20.84
C VAL A 453 49.39 -23.23 -20.23
N ASN A 454 50.13 -22.68 -19.26
CA ASN A 454 51.12 -23.40 -18.47
C ASN A 454 50.41 -24.38 -17.50
N ALA A 455 50.79 -25.66 -17.57
CA ALA A 455 50.17 -26.72 -16.79
C ALA A 455 50.39 -26.57 -15.27
N ASP A 456 51.60 -26.15 -14.85
CA ASP A 456 51.95 -25.98 -13.44
C ASP A 456 51.14 -24.84 -12.80
N LEU A 457 51.02 -23.71 -13.50
CA LEU A 457 50.21 -22.57 -13.04
C LEU A 457 48.71 -22.93 -12.96
N LEU A 458 48.22 -23.73 -13.90
CA LEU A 458 46.84 -24.22 -13.87
C LEU A 458 46.61 -25.14 -12.65
N GLU A 459 47.55 -26.05 -12.36
CA GLU A 459 47.46 -26.92 -11.20
C GLU A 459 47.51 -26.12 -9.89
N GLN A 460 48.39 -25.13 -9.79
CA GLN A 460 48.45 -24.21 -8.66
C GLN A 460 47.14 -23.43 -8.48
N ALA A 461 46.56 -22.92 -9.57
CA ALA A 461 45.28 -22.21 -9.52
C ALA A 461 44.13 -23.12 -9.02
N ASN A 462 44.14 -24.41 -9.38
CA ASN A 462 43.17 -25.40 -8.90
C ASN A 462 43.30 -25.75 -7.41
N GLN A 463 44.45 -25.46 -6.80
CA GLN A 463 44.68 -25.68 -5.37
C GLN A 463 44.23 -24.50 -4.50
N ILE A 464 43.85 -23.37 -5.11
CA ILE A 464 43.41 -22.16 -4.41
C ILE A 464 42.15 -22.44 -3.58
N LYS A 465 42.19 -21.95 -2.34
CA LYS A 465 41.07 -21.95 -1.40
C LYS A 465 40.92 -20.57 -0.79
N ASP A 466 39.69 -20.10 -0.71
CA ASP A 466 39.30 -18.85 -0.05
C ASP A 466 40.19 -17.64 -0.41
N LEU A 467 40.43 -17.46 -1.71
CA LEU A 467 41.19 -16.32 -2.21
C LEU A 467 40.40 -15.03 -2.02
N VAL A 468 40.93 -14.14 -1.19
CA VAL A 468 40.40 -12.79 -1.03
C VAL A 468 40.84 -11.94 -2.22
N ILE A 469 39.87 -11.41 -2.96
CA ILE A 469 40.06 -10.49 -4.08
C ILE A 469 39.50 -9.11 -3.75
N LYS A 470 40.18 -8.08 -4.23
CA LYS A 470 39.75 -6.68 -4.14
C LYS A 470 39.17 -6.26 -5.48
N GLN A 471 37.84 -6.15 -5.56
CA GLN A 471 37.15 -5.72 -6.76
C GLN A 471 36.72 -4.25 -6.65
N LYS A 472 37.28 -3.39 -7.50
CA LYS A 472 36.65 -2.09 -7.78
C LYS A 472 35.33 -2.33 -8.53
N THR A 473 34.40 -1.39 -8.40
CA THR A 473 33.10 -1.47 -9.07
C THR A 473 33.30 -1.50 -10.60
N PRO A 474 32.92 -2.55 -11.34
CA PRO A 474 33.31 -2.75 -12.75
C PRO A 474 33.02 -1.56 -13.67
N ILE A 475 33.89 -1.32 -14.67
CA ILE A 475 33.75 -0.17 -15.58
C ILE A 475 32.36 -0.13 -16.21
N ARG A 476 31.90 -1.27 -16.74
CA ARG A 476 30.60 -1.40 -17.41
C ARG A 476 29.39 -1.08 -16.54
N VAL A 477 29.54 -1.01 -15.21
CA VAL A 477 28.45 -0.69 -14.27
C VAL A 477 28.65 0.64 -13.55
N LEU A 478 29.72 1.39 -13.84
CA LEU A 478 30.02 2.67 -13.17
C LEU A 478 28.93 3.73 -13.39
N HIS A 479 28.28 3.72 -14.56
CA HIS A 479 27.17 4.64 -14.85
C HIS A 479 25.96 4.47 -13.92
N ARG A 480 25.85 3.32 -13.23
CA ARG A 480 24.70 2.94 -12.38
C ARG A 480 25.07 2.61 -10.93
N ARG A 481 26.34 2.51 -10.59
CA ARG A 481 26.81 2.11 -9.25
C ARG A 481 27.95 3.02 -8.79
N THR A 482 27.92 3.40 -7.52
CA THR A 482 29.00 4.16 -6.88
C THR A 482 30.32 3.41 -6.96
N GLN A 483 31.38 4.13 -7.32
CA GLN A 483 32.74 3.60 -7.32
C GLN A 483 33.17 3.24 -5.90
N MET A 484 33.48 1.97 -5.67
CA MET A 484 34.11 1.49 -4.44
C MET A 484 34.86 0.18 -4.67
N VAL A 485 35.81 -0.10 -3.78
CA VAL A 485 36.52 -1.38 -3.66
C VAL A 485 35.76 -2.26 -2.67
N ARG A 486 35.54 -3.52 -3.02
CA ARG A 486 34.95 -4.52 -2.13
C ARG A 486 35.85 -5.75 -2.06
N ASP A 487 36.03 -6.26 -0.86
CA ASP A 487 36.64 -7.57 -0.66
C ASP A 487 35.60 -8.65 -1.00
N LYS A 488 36.01 -9.61 -1.81
CA LYS A 488 35.23 -10.78 -2.22
C LYS A 488 36.08 -12.02 -2.08
N ILE A 489 35.43 -13.18 -1.95
CA ILE A 489 36.12 -14.46 -1.75
C ILE A 489 35.81 -15.38 -2.93
N ILE A 490 36.86 -15.92 -3.53
CA ILE A 490 36.79 -17.09 -4.40
C ILE A 490 37.09 -18.30 -3.53
N HIS A 491 36.06 -19.05 -3.15
CA HIS A 491 36.17 -20.18 -2.24
C HIS A 491 36.95 -21.34 -2.86
N SER A 492 36.72 -21.60 -4.16
CA SER A 492 37.42 -22.66 -4.89
C SER A 492 37.35 -22.42 -6.41
N LEU A 493 38.36 -22.92 -7.11
CA LEU A 493 38.43 -22.98 -8.56
C LEU A 493 38.52 -24.44 -9.02
N LEU A 494 37.95 -24.71 -10.18
CA LEU A 494 38.20 -25.93 -10.95
C LEU A 494 38.36 -25.54 -12.41
N ILE A 495 39.56 -25.71 -12.95
CA ILE A 495 39.96 -25.31 -14.28
C ILE A 495 40.27 -26.58 -15.07
N LYS A 496 39.51 -26.81 -16.13
CA LYS A 496 39.71 -27.91 -17.09
C LYS A 496 40.21 -27.33 -18.41
N LYS A 497 41.29 -27.89 -18.95
CA LYS A 497 41.83 -27.49 -20.25
C LYS A 497 40.96 -28.08 -21.37
N ILE A 498 40.51 -27.25 -22.30
CA ILE A 498 39.81 -27.69 -23.53
C ILE A 498 40.84 -27.93 -24.64
N ASN A 499 41.73 -26.96 -24.85
CA ASN A 499 42.89 -27.06 -25.73
C ASN A 499 44.01 -26.13 -25.22
N GLU A 500 45.03 -25.85 -26.03
CA GLU A 500 46.17 -25.02 -25.61
C GLU A 500 45.80 -23.63 -25.08
N LYS A 501 44.72 -23.02 -25.58
CA LYS A 501 44.30 -21.65 -25.24
C LYS A 501 42.94 -21.55 -24.57
N TRP A 502 42.11 -22.58 -24.68
CA TRP A 502 40.73 -22.55 -24.19
C TRP A 502 40.58 -23.36 -22.91
N LEU A 503 39.90 -22.77 -21.94
CA LEU A 503 39.67 -23.32 -20.61
C LEU A 503 38.18 -23.32 -20.27
N LEU A 504 37.77 -24.34 -19.53
CA LEU A 504 36.51 -24.36 -18.81
C LEU A 504 36.81 -24.08 -17.34
N VAL A 505 36.38 -22.92 -16.86
CA VAL A 505 36.70 -22.41 -15.52
C VAL A 505 35.45 -22.39 -14.66
N TYR A 506 35.41 -23.27 -13.68
CA TYR A 506 34.40 -23.27 -12.63
C TYR A 506 34.87 -22.41 -11.47
N VAL A 507 33.97 -21.55 -10.97
CA VAL A 507 34.27 -20.59 -9.91
C VAL A 507 33.22 -20.71 -8.81
N LEU A 508 33.63 -21.04 -7.59
CA LEU A 508 32.78 -20.95 -6.40
C LEU A 508 33.12 -19.66 -5.66
N SER A 509 32.15 -18.77 -5.50
CA SER A 509 32.42 -17.44 -4.93
C SER A 509 31.37 -16.96 -3.94
N SER A 510 31.80 -16.00 -3.12
CA SER A 510 30.94 -15.22 -2.24
C SER A 510 29.90 -14.40 -3.03
N ALA A 511 28.83 -14.00 -2.36
CA ALA A 511 27.76 -13.21 -2.96
C ALA A 511 28.26 -11.85 -3.52
N GLY A 512 27.74 -11.48 -4.69
CA GLY A 512 28.04 -10.18 -5.33
C GLY A 512 29.43 -10.07 -5.94
N THR A 513 30.14 -11.19 -6.11
CA THR A 513 31.41 -11.26 -6.85
C THR A 513 31.14 -11.06 -8.34
N TYR A 514 31.89 -10.17 -8.98
CA TYR A 514 31.79 -9.91 -10.41
C TYR A 514 32.73 -10.86 -11.17
N ILE A 515 32.15 -11.95 -11.70
CA ILE A 515 32.92 -13.07 -12.25
C ILE A 515 33.66 -12.69 -13.53
N LYS A 516 33.03 -11.95 -14.45
CA LYS A 516 33.68 -11.50 -15.70
C LYS A 516 34.98 -10.77 -15.36
N GLU A 517 34.90 -9.82 -14.43
CA GLU A 517 36.02 -9.00 -14.01
C GLU A 517 37.08 -9.76 -13.19
N PHE A 518 36.70 -10.85 -12.51
CA PHE A 518 37.67 -11.78 -11.94
C PHE A 518 38.44 -12.56 -13.01
N ILE A 519 37.81 -12.88 -14.15
CA ILE A 519 38.48 -13.54 -15.28
C ILE A 519 39.42 -12.56 -16.01
N HIS A 520 38.89 -11.45 -16.53
CA HIS A 520 39.61 -10.55 -17.44
C HIS A 520 40.29 -9.34 -16.75
N SER A 521 40.37 -9.33 -15.42
CA SER A 521 40.95 -8.27 -14.55
C SER A 521 40.25 -6.90 -14.53
N ASP A 522 39.47 -6.57 -15.56
CA ASP A 522 38.89 -5.23 -15.80
C ASP A 522 39.98 -4.13 -15.82
N LEU A 523 41.09 -4.37 -16.52
CA LEU A 523 42.26 -3.49 -16.56
C LEU A 523 42.86 -3.29 -15.15
N ASP A 524 43.19 -4.40 -14.48
CA ASP A 524 43.75 -4.46 -13.11
C ASP A 524 42.87 -3.81 -12.02
N ARG A 525 41.57 -3.69 -12.27
CA ARG A 525 40.61 -3.19 -11.28
C ARG A 525 40.09 -4.26 -10.34
N THR A 526 40.30 -5.53 -10.69
CA THR A 526 40.15 -6.69 -9.81
C THR A 526 41.51 -7.33 -9.57
N VAL A 527 41.93 -7.43 -8.30
CA VAL A 527 43.22 -8.03 -7.92
C VAL A 527 43.11 -8.88 -6.64
N PRO A 528 43.70 -10.08 -6.58
CA PRO A 528 44.15 -10.88 -7.72
C PRO A 528 42.99 -11.30 -8.64
N ASN A 529 43.33 -11.78 -9.83
CA ASN A 529 42.41 -12.20 -10.91
C ASN A 529 42.98 -13.40 -11.68
N LEU A 530 42.19 -14.06 -12.53
CA LEU A 530 42.65 -15.24 -13.27
C LEU A 530 43.85 -14.94 -14.18
N CYS A 531 43.91 -13.76 -14.79
CA CYS A 531 45.06 -13.38 -15.62
C CYS A 531 46.37 -13.40 -14.83
N SER A 532 46.36 -12.84 -13.61
CA SER A 532 47.52 -12.84 -12.72
C SER A 532 47.87 -14.23 -12.19
N LEU A 533 46.88 -15.09 -11.98
CA LEU A 533 47.09 -16.47 -11.50
C LEU A 533 47.75 -17.35 -12.56
N LEU A 534 47.34 -17.20 -13.83
CA LEU A 534 47.87 -17.98 -14.95
C LEU A 534 49.04 -17.30 -15.67
N GLN A 535 49.41 -16.09 -15.25
CA GLN A 535 50.39 -15.21 -15.92
C GLN A 535 50.11 -15.08 -17.42
N ASN A 536 48.83 -14.93 -17.78
CA ASN A 536 48.35 -14.94 -19.15
C ASN A 536 47.13 -14.03 -19.27
N GLU A 537 47.00 -13.29 -20.36
CA GLU A 537 45.78 -12.50 -20.62
C GLU A 537 44.62 -13.47 -20.87
N CYS A 538 43.54 -13.33 -20.11
CA CYS A 538 42.35 -14.18 -20.16
C CYS A 538 41.12 -13.32 -20.49
N ASP A 539 40.24 -13.82 -21.34
CA ASP A 539 38.94 -13.20 -21.60
C ASP A 539 37.80 -14.23 -21.55
N ILE A 540 36.59 -13.76 -21.27
CA ILE A 540 35.41 -14.59 -21.01
C ILE A 540 34.43 -14.54 -22.19
N TYR A 541 34.12 -15.71 -22.74
CA TYR A 541 33.20 -15.84 -23.88
C TYR A 541 31.81 -16.27 -23.47
N GLN A 542 31.72 -17.13 -22.46
CA GLN A 542 30.45 -17.62 -21.93
C GLN A 542 30.51 -17.69 -20.42
N LEU A 543 29.37 -17.39 -19.78
CA LEU A 543 29.20 -17.48 -18.34
C LEU A 543 27.84 -18.07 -18.03
N ASP A 544 27.83 -19.04 -17.13
CA ASP A 544 26.61 -19.65 -16.59
C ASP A 544 26.65 -19.62 -15.07
N VAL A 545 25.53 -19.30 -14.45
CA VAL A 545 25.31 -19.59 -13.03
C VAL A 545 24.84 -21.02 -12.92
N ILE A 546 25.59 -21.84 -12.20
CA ILE A 546 25.38 -23.28 -12.16
C ILE A 546 24.51 -23.70 -11.00
N LYS A 547 24.78 -23.16 -9.81
CA LYS A 547 24.09 -23.55 -8.59
C LYS A 547 24.22 -22.46 -7.53
N LEU A 548 23.15 -22.29 -6.75
CA LEU A 548 23.13 -21.44 -5.57
C LEU A 548 23.18 -22.33 -4.32
N TYR A 549 24.06 -22.00 -3.37
CA TYR A 549 24.20 -22.71 -2.11
C TYR A 549 23.88 -21.78 -0.93
N GLU A 550 23.21 -22.31 0.10
CA GLU A 550 22.83 -21.54 1.29
C GLU A 550 24.05 -20.99 2.04
N LYS A 551 25.05 -21.83 2.28
CA LYS A 551 26.30 -21.45 2.97
C LYS A 551 27.47 -22.27 2.47
N ILE A 552 28.67 -21.73 2.60
CA ILE A 552 29.91 -22.47 2.35
C ILE A 552 30.12 -23.53 3.46
N ASN A 553 30.47 -24.75 3.06
CA ASN A 553 30.93 -25.83 3.93
C ASN A 553 31.69 -26.88 3.09
N GLU A 554 32.26 -27.89 3.75
CA GLU A 554 33.04 -28.95 3.07
C GLU A 554 32.20 -29.73 2.04
N ALA A 555 30.93 -30.03 2.35
CA ALA A 555 30.05 -30.74 1.42
C ALA A 555 29.80 -29.92 0.14
N VAL A 556 29.68 -28.60 0.24
CA VAL A 556 29.56 -27.70 -0.92
C VAL A 556 30.83 -27.69 -1.76
N ILE A 557 32.01 -27.72 -1.14
CA ILE A 557 33.29 -27.83 -1.88
C ILE A 557 33.36 -29.15 -2.64
N ILE A 558 32.98 -30.26 -2.00
CA ILE A 558 32.98 -31.59 -2.63
C ILE A 558 31.97 -31.63 -3.78
N ASP A 559 30.73 -31.18 -3.56
CA ASP A 559 29.70 -31.08 -4.60
C ASP A 559 30.19 -30.23 -5.78
N PHE A 560 30.78 -29.06 -5.50
CA PHE A 560 31.35 -28.16 -6.51
C PHE A 560 32.44 -28.84 -7.36
N LYS A 561 33.37 -29.57 -6.74
CA LYS A 561 34.44 -30.27 -7.45
C LYS A 561 33.95 -31.45 -8.29
N ASN A 562 32.80 -32.00 -7.94
CA ASN A 562 32.14 -33.08 -8.66
C ASN A 562 31.06 -32.59 -9.64
N LEU A 563 30.95 -31.28 -9.87
CA LEU A 563 30.03 -30.75 -10.89
C LEU A 563 30.46 -31.23 -12.27
N ASP A 564 29.86 -32.33 -12.70
CA ASP A 564 29.93 -32.85 -14.06
C ASP A 564 28.65 -32.44 -14.80
N ILE A 565 28.48 -31.13 -14.92
CA ILE A 565 27.36 -30.58 -15.68
C ILE A 565 27.85 -30.38 -17.10
N GLU A 566 26.98 -30.72 -18.05
CA GLU A 566 26.99 -30.35 -19.46
C GLU A 566 27.03 -28.81 -19.66
N CYS A 567 28.07 -28.17 -19.11
CA CYS A 567 28.38 -26.77 -19.32
C CYS A 567 29.21 -26.70 -20.59
N GLY A 568 28.76 -25.93 -21.58
CA GLY A 568 29.52 -25.74 -22.81
C GLY A 568 29.51 -26.92 -23.80
N CYS A 569 28.55 -27.86 -23.74
CA CYS A 569 28.47 -29.00 -24.69
C CYS A 569 28.30 -28.61 -26.17
N LYS A 570 28.19 -27.32 -26.47
CA LYS A 570 28.32 -26.74 -27.81
C LYS A 570 29.11 -25.43 -27.68
N ILE A 571 30.42 -25.54 -27.60
CA ILE A 571 31.30 -24.44 -28.04
C ILE A 571 31.23 -24.39 -29.56
#